data_AF-A0A3P7LN59-F1
#
_entry.id   AF-A0A3P7LN59-F1
#
_cell.length_a   1.000
_cell.length_b   1.000
_cell.length_c   1.000
_cell.angle_alpha   90.00
_cell.angle_beta   90.00
_cell.angle_gamma   90.00
#
_symmetry.space_group_name_H-M   'P 1'
#
loop_
_entity.id
_entity.type
_entity.pdbx_description
1 polymer ?
#
loop_
_entity_poly.entity_id
_entity_poly.type
_entity_poly.pdbx_seq_one_letter_code
_entity_poly.pdbx_strand_id
1 'polypeptide(L)'
;MVTSKIIQEVYISSQWMLTDFEPSAVEASLNECKLRWINAPERMSDGVYDLGLRYCVDPLLRVTRYTTFPLDRISKKGGDGNVNFKEMSRILDADWKRPINQGVFLLYPQRVALREVITNYRETGFVPEPPINNPKIRFIAVSSAVCPSKEVNDSIGAYNHDLVVIVKSAVYNFEDRRKFRGLYAHLRNQSVNLPYRIGIVFSVGLPRTARDNVFQRDGFNFSLPGRAGTVLINLGKHQAITQARLEEEIRQHDDLIVGDYEDTYFNLTLKMHHSFVWASRFCHGRPGFLFLDDDFAFIEKNLLAALDKLPADWRRK
;
A
#
# COMPACT_ATOMS: atom_id res chain seq x y z
N MET A 1 11.74 -10.89 19.79
CA MET A 1 11.28 -9.78 18.92
C MET A 1 11.58 -10.11 17.44
N VAL A 2 11.33 -11.35 17.01
CA VAL A 2 11.45 -11.79 15.59
C VAL A 2 10.19 -11.55 14.77
N THR A 3 9.01 -11.43 15.38
CA THR A 3 7.80 -10.94 14.70
C THR A 3 8.00 -9.56 14.06
N SER A 4 8.91 -8.74 14.60
CA SER A 4 9.28 -7.43 14.04
C SER A 4 10.45 -7.52 13.04
N LYS A 5 11.36 -8.50 13.17
CA LYS A 5 12.52 -8.68 12.27
C LYS A 5 12.21 -9.46 10.98
N ILE A 6 11.17 -10.31 10.99
CA ILE A 6 10.65 -11.03 9.82
C ILE A 6 10.20 -10.06 8.72
N ILE A 7 9.80 -8.84 9.08
CA ILE A 7 9.25 -7.83 8.15
C ILE A 7 10.36 -7.09 7.38
N GLN A 8 11.62 -7.14 7.83
CA GLN A 8 12.67 -6.23 7.36
C GLN A 8 13.46 -6.74 6.13
N GLU A 9 13.31 -8.01 5.74
CA GLU A 9 14.06 -8.63 4.62
C GLU A 9 13.13 -9.34 3.63
N VAL A 10 12.23 -8.59 2.98
CA VAL A 10 11.36 -9.15 1.92
C VAL A 10 11.80 -8.63 0.56
N TYR A 11 12.65 -9.41 -0.12
CA TYR A 11 12.77 -9.39 -1.58
C TYR A 11 11.88 -10.50 -2.13
N ILE A 12 10.83 -10.13 -2.88
CA ILE A 12 9.97 -11.11 -3.56
C ILE A 12 10.67 -11.52 -4.86
N SER A 13 11.41 -12.63 -4.85
CA SER A 13 11.74 -13.38 -6.07
C SER A 13 10.95 -14.68 -6.09
N SER A 14 10.10 -14.84 -7.11
CA SER A 14 9.05 -15.86 -7.23
C SER A 14 9.52 -17.26 -7.64
N GLN A 15 10.82 -17.54 -7.61
CA GLN A 15 11.35 -18.85 -8.01
C GLN A 15 11.88 -19.56 -6.76
N TRP A 16 11.45 -20.81 -6.56
CA TRP A 16 12.02 -21.81 -5.62
C TRP A 16 11.39 -21.99 -4.21
N MET A 17 10.07 -21.94 -4.03
CA MET A 17 9.45 -22.23 -2.71
C MET A 17 8.39 -23.36 -2.68
N LEU A 18 8.14 -24.07 -3.78
CA LEU A 18 6.99 -24.97 -3.89
C LEU A 18 7.29 -26.45 -3.60
N THR A 19 8.54 -26.83 -3.28
CA THR A 19 8.92 -28.26 -3.12
C THR A 19 8.52 -28.87 -1.78
N ASP A 20 8.14 -28.07 -0.79
CA ASP A 20 7.96 -28.50 0.60
C ASP A 20 6.49 -28.67 1.00
N PHE A 21 5.55 -28.53 0.06
CA PHE A 21 4.10 -28.62 0.32
C PHE A 21 3.42 -29.56 -0.68
N GLU A 22 2.53 -30.43 -0.20
CA GLU A 22 1.70 -31.29 -1.05
C GLU A 22 0.40 -30.56 -1.45
N PRO A 23 0.15 -30.30 -2.74
CA PRO A 23 -1.08 -29.67 -3.21
C PRO A 23 -2.19 -30.70 -3.50
N SER A 24 -3.45 -30.31 -3.30
CA SER A 24 -4.63 -31.06 -3.76
C SER A 24 -5.61 -30.14 -4.49
N ALA A 25 -6.05 -30.52 -5.70
CA ALA A 25 -6.91 -29.72 -6.57
C ALA A 25 -8.16 -30.49 -7.02
N VAL A 26 -9.31 -29.82 -7.14
CA VAL A 26 -10.51 -30.24 -7.91
C VAL A 26 -11.27 -28.95 -8.39
N GLU A 27 -12.28 -29.02 -9.26
CA GLU A 27 -13.09 -27.98 -9.96
C GLU A 27 -13.74 -26.76 -9.23
N ALA A 28 -14.01 -25.70 -10.00
CA ALA A 28 -14.56 -24.41 -9.53
C ALA A 28 -16.11 -24.37 -9.46
N SER A 29 -16.65 -23.60 -8.51
CA SER A 29 -18.07 -23.29 -8.35
C SER A 29 -18.58 -22.33 -9.44
N LEU A 30 -19.79 -22.59 -9.97
CA LEU A 30 -20.43 -21.91 -11.12
C LEU A 30 -21.15 -20.58 -10.80
N ASN A 31 -21.08 -20.08 -9.56
CA ASN A 31 -21.76 -18.84 -9.17
C ASN A 31 -20.81 -17.63 -9.22
N GLU A 32 -21.27 -16.49 -9.77
CA GLU A 32 -20.50 -15.24 -9.86
C GLU A 32 -20.98 -14.20 -8.83
N CYS A 33 -20.05 -13.59 -8.08
CA CYS A 33 -20.34 -12.58 -7.06
C CYS A 33 -20.57 -11.20 -7.70
N LYS A 34 -21.76 -10.62 -7.50
CA LYS A 34 -22.12 -9.28 -8.02
C LYS A 34 -21.45 -8.12 -7.28
N LEU A 35 -20.86 -8.37 -6.10
CA LEU A 35 -20.09 -7.39 -5.31
C LEU A 35 -18.62 -7.46 -5.70
N ARG A 36 -18.16 -6.57 -6.59
CA ARG A 36 -16.77 -6.57 -7.07
C ARG A 36 -16.04 -5.27 -6.77
N TRP A 37 -14.75 -5.38 -6.48
CA TRP A 37 -13.81 -4.26 -6.30
C TRP A 37 -13.68 -3.36 -7.54
N ILE A 38 -13.93 -3.93 -8.71
CA ILE A 38 -13.80 -3.25 -10.01
C ILE A 38 -14.94 -2.27 -10.33
N ASN A 39 -16.01 -2.23 -9.54
CA ASN A 39 -17.12 -1.27 -9.75
C ASN A 39 -16.59 0.17 -9.60
N ALA A 40 -17.28 1.23 -10.03
CA ALA A 40 -16.78 2.61 -9.87
C ALA A 40 -16.74 3.03 -8.37
N PRO A 41 -15.85 3.95 -7.94
CA PRO A 41 -15.78 4.35 -6.55
C PRO A 41 -16.96 5.28 -6.30
N GLU A 42 -17.80 4.98 -5.31
CA GLU A 42 -18.93 5.83 -5.00
C GLU A 42 -18.42 7.11 -4.32
N ARG A 43 -18.61 8.24 -4.99
CA ARG A 43 -18.35 9.55 -4.41
C ARG A 43 -19.56 9.94 -3.56
N MET A 44 -19.32 10.26 -2.30
CA MET A 44 -20.35 10.74 -1.39
C MET A 44 -20.78 12.17 -1.76
N SER A 45 -21.95 12.60 -1.28
CA SER A 45 -22.51 13.92 -1.58
C SER A 45 -21.65 15.09 -1.10
N ASP A 46 -20.75 14.86 -0.14
CA ASP A 46 -19.76 15.83 0.37
C ASP A 46 -18.45 15.83 -0.43
N GLY A 47 -18.37 15.03 -1.51
CA GLY A 47 -17.20 14.93 -2.38
C GLY A 47 -16.15 13.91 -1.93
N VAL A 48 -16.35 13.27 -0.78
CA VAL A 48 -15.45 12.27 -0.18
C VAL A 48 -15.63 10.90 -0.85
N TYR A 49 -14.55 10.13 -0.97
CA TYR A 49 -14.62 8.74 -1.42
C TYR A 49 -14.53 7.78 -0.23
N ASP A 50 -15.48 6.85 -0.08
CA ASP A 50 -15.42 5.75 0.90
C ASP A 50 -15.26 4.42 0.16
N LEU A 51 -14.08 3.82 0.32
CA LEU A 51 -13.68 2.61 -0.40
C LEU A 51 -13.52 1.43 0.56
N GLY A 52 -14.29 0.37 0.31
CA GLY A 52 -14.13 -0.92 1.00
C GLY A 52 -14.03 -2.05 -0.02
N LEU A 53 -13.20 -3.06 0.27
CA LEU A 53 -13.12 -4.25 -0.58
C LEU A 53 -14.48 -4.94 -0.61
N ARG A 54 -15.05 -5.07 -1.81
CA ARG A 54 -16.32 -5.78 -2.04
C ARG A 54 -16.00 -7.20 -2.49
N TYR A 55 -16.49 -8.21 -1.78
CA TYR A 55 -16.25 -9.63 -2.07
C TYR A 55 -17.38 -10.49 -1.52
N CYS A 56 -17.49 -11.71 -2.04
CA CYS A 56 -18.28 -12.78 -1.44
C CYS A 56 -17.34 -13.81 -0.80
N VAL A 57 -17.77 -14.48 0.26
CA VAL A 57 -17.00 -15.54 0.91
C VAL A 57 -17.56 -16.89 0.49
N ASP A 58 -16.70 -17.76 -0.01
CA ASP A 58 -17.01 -19.18 -0.23
C ASP A 58 -15.95 -20.02 0.50
N PRO A 59 -16.26 -20.57 1.70
CA PRO A 59 -15.32 -21.39 2.46
C PRO A 59 -14.87 -22.67 1.73
N LEU A 60 -15.61 -23.10 0.70
CA LEU A 60 -15.29 -24.25 -0.13
C LEU A 60 -14.45 -23.87 -1.36
N LEU A 61 -14.16 -22.58 -1.54
CA LEU A 61 -13.32 -22.09 -2.63
C LEU A 61 -11.93 -22.72 -2.53
N ARG A 62 -11.51 -23.35 -3.63
CA ARG A 62 -10.28 -24.12 -3.67
C ARG A 62 -9.08 -23.20 -3.81
N VAL A 63 -8.24 -23.24 -2.78
CA VAL A 63 -6.97 -22.54 -2.71
C VAL A 63 -5.98 -23.41 -1.94
N THR A 64 -4.72 -23.41 -2.37
CA THR A 64 -3.62 -24.05 -1.64
C THR A 64 -3.50 -23.41 -0.26
N ARG A 65 -3.37 -24.25 0.79
CA ARG A 65 -3.22 -23.80 2.19
C ARG A 65 -1.92 -24.28 2.79
N TYR A 66 -1.17 -23.36 3.37
CA TYR A 66 0.12 -23.63 4.01
C TYR A 66 -0.09 -23.77 5.52
N THR A 67 -0.18 -24.99 6.03
CA THR A 67 -0.58 -25.22 7.43
C THR A 67 0.59 -25.44 8.38
N THR A 68 1.63 -26.12 7.91
CA THR A 68 2.80 -26.50 8.72
C THR A 68 4.08 -26.39 7.89
N PHE A 69 5.23 -26.25 8.55
CA PHE A 69 6.55 -26.20 7.92
C PHE A 69 7.53 -27.10 8.68
N PRO A 70 8.46 -27.83 8.01
CA PRO A 70 9.38 -28.74 8.69
C PRO A 70 10.26 -28.02 9.73
N LEU A 71 10.27 -28.51 10.98
CA LEU A 71 10.98 -27.87 12.08
C LEU A 71 12.50 -27.93 11.90
N ASP A 72 13.01 -29.05 11.40
CA ASP A 72 14.42 -29.28 11.10
C ASP A 72 14.98 -28.23 10.12
N ARG A 73 14.17 -27.70 9.20
CA ARG A 73 14.57 -26.67 8.23
C ARG A 73 14.78 -25.30 8.85
N ILE A 74 14.21 -25.04 10.02
CA ILE A 74 14.17 -23.69 10.63
C ILE A 74 14.81 -23.61 12.01
N SER A 75 14.88 -24.72 12.75
CA SER A 75 15.45 -24.81 14.09
C SER A 75 16.89 -25.31 14.06
N LYS A 76 17.82 -24.60 14.71
CA LYS A 76 19.22 -25.02 14.92
C LYS A 76 19.31 -26.29 15.77
N LYS A 77 18.34 -26.50 16.66
CA LYS A 77 18.26 -27.68 17.52
C LYS A 77 17.79 -28.94 16.76
N GLY A 78 17.45 -28.79 15.48
CA GLY A 78 16.75 -29.82 14.74
C GLY A 78 15.34 -30.04 15.31
N GLY A 79 14.84 -31.25 15.11
CA GLY A 79 13.53 -31.69 15.59
C GLY A 79 12.76 -32.41 14.49
N ASP A 80 11.97 -33.41 14.89
CA ASP A 80 11.16 -34.18 13.96
C ASP A 80 9.78 -33.52 13.75
N GLY A 81 9.25 -33.68 12.54
CA GLY A 81 7.90 -33.23 12.18
C GLY A 81 7.78 -31.79 11.72
N ASN A 82 6.53 -31.37 11.51
CA ASN A 82 6.20 -30.05 11.00
C ASN A 82 5.55 -29.21 12.10
N VAL A 83 5.82 -27.91 12.10
CA VAL A 83 5.26 -26.93 13.04
C VAL A 83 4.33 -25.96 12.33
N ASN A 84 3.21 -25.63 12.98
CA ASN A 84 2.33 -24.55 12.53
C ASN A 84 2.84 -23.16 13.00
N PHE A 85 2.19 -22.08 12.56
CA PHE A 85 2.59 -20.71 12.92
C PHE A 85 2.66 -20.47 14.45
N LYS A 86 1.72 -21.03 15.22
CA LYS A 86 1.65 -20.86 16.68
C LYS A 86 2.78 -21.60 17.40
N GLU A 87 3.21 -22.74 16.88
CA GLU A 87 4.37 -23.47 17.39
C GLU A 87 5.67 -22.79 16.97
N MET A 88 5.76 -22.35 15.71
CA MET A 88 6.89 -21.62 15.16
C MET A 88 7.18 -20.33 15.94
N SER A 89 6.15 -19.62 16.40
CA SER A 89 6.32 -18.39 17.21
C SER A 89 6.91 -18.64 18.61
N ARG A 90 7.00 -19.89 19.06
CA ARG A 90 7.64 -20.28 20.32
C ARG A 90 9.13 -20.57 20.17
N ILE A 91 9.65 -20.65 18.95
CA ILE A 91 11.09 -20.84 18.69
C ILE A 91 11.82 -19.56 19.11
N LEU A 92 12.77 -19.69 20.04
CA LEU A 92 13.56 -18.55 20.51
C LEU A 92 14.36 -17.93 19.37
N ASP A 93 14.44 -16.59 19.33
CA ASP A 93 15.13 -15.83 18.27
C ASP A 93 16.57 -16.33 17.99
N ALA A 94 17.28 -16.84 19.00
CA ALA A 94 18.63 -17.37 18.90
C ALA A 94 18.71 -18.77 18.25
N ASP A 95 17.63 -19.54 18.34
CA ASP A 95 17.53 -20.93 17.87
C ASP A 95 17.13 -21.03 16.39
N TRP A 96 16.78 -19.91 15.74
CA TRP A 96 16.48 -19.88 14.31
C TRP A 96 17.74 -20.11 13.45
N LYS A 97 17.64 -21.01 12.46
CA LYS A 97 18.62 -21.14 11.37
C LYS A 97 18.65 -19.85 10.55
N ARG A 98 19.86 -19.47 10.09
CA ARG A 98 20.09 -18.30 9.24
C ARG A 98 20.82 -18.70 7.96
N PRO A 99 20.46 -18.14 6.78
CA PRO A 99 19.34 -17.22 6.56
C PRO A 99 17.98 -17.88 6.84
N ILE A 100 16.95 -17.07 7.14
CA ILE A 100 15.60 -17.59 7.42
C ILE A 100 15.10 -18.26 6.14
N ASN A 101 14.65 -19.52 6.24
CA ASN A 101 14.04 -20.21 5.11
C ASN A 101 12.79 -19.45 4.67
N GLN A 102 12.73 -19.03 3.40
CA GLN A 102 11.63 -18.19 2.93
C GLN A 102 10.26 -18.88 2.94
N GLY A 103 10.21 -20.22 2.92
CA GLY A 103 8.96 -20.97 2.98
C GLY A 103 8.14 -20.71 4.26
N VAL A 104 8.78 -20.26 5.34
CA VAL A 104 8.07 -19.91 6.60
C VAL A 104 7.14 -18.72 6.43
N PHE A 105 7.41 -17.83 5.47
CA PHE A 105 6.56 -16.68 5.18
C PHE A 105 5.26 -17.08 4.48
N LEU A 106 5.09 -18.34 4.08
CA LEU A 106 3.81 -18.85 3.56
C LEU A 106 2.80 -19.15 4.69
N LEU A 107 3.27 -19.30 5.93
CA LEU A 107 2.41 -19.54 7.11
C LEU A 107 1.81 -18.24 7.70
N TYR A 108 2.26 -17.06 7.28
CA TYR A 108 1.86 -15.75 7.82
C TYR A 108 1.79 -14.70 6.71
N PRO A 109 0.85 -13.73 6.73
CA PRO A 109 -0.21 -13.53 7.72
C PRO A 109 -1.45 -14.39 7.50
N GLN A 110 -1.66 -14.91 6.29
CA GLN A 110 -2.72 -15.86 5.97
C GLN A 110 -2.12 -17.11 5.33
N ARG A 111 -2.56 -18.27 5.81
CA ARG A 111 -2.14 -19.60 5.38
C ARG A 111 -2.76 -20.04 4.04
N VAL A 112 -2.87 -19.13 3.07
CA VAL A 112 -3.47 -19.37 1.75
C VAL A 112 -2.54 -18.89 0.65
N ALA A 113 -2.54 -19.56 -0.49
CA ALA A 113 -1.84 -19.10 -1.68
C ALA A 113 -2.52 -17.85 -2.25
N LEU A 114 -2.03 -16.68 -1.84
CA LEU A 114 -2.61 -15.38 -2.21
C LEU A 114 -2.72 -15.18 -3.73
N ARG A 115 -1.80 -15.75 -4.53
CA ARG A 115 -1.88 -15.70 -5.99
C ARG A 115 -3.14 -16.38 -6.52
N GLU A 116 -3.46 -17.57 -6.02
CA GLU A 116 -4.68 -18.29 -6.39
C GLU A 116 -5.92 -17.55 -5.89
N VAL A 117 -5.90 -17.02 -4.66
CA VAL A 117 -6.99 -16.19 -4.12
C VAL A 117 -7.26 -14.99 -5.02
N ILE A 118 -6.21 -14.27 -5.46
CA ILE A 118 -6.34 -13.10 -6.34
C ILE A 118 -6.88 -13.51 -7.72
N THR A 119 -6.42 -14.62 -8.28
CA THR A 119 -6.93 -15.14 -9.57
C THR A 119 -8.41 -15.50 -9.45
N ASN A 120 -8.78 -16.32 -8.47
CA ASN A 120 -10.17 -16.72 -8.21
C ASN A 120 -11.05 -15.48 -8.00
N TYR A 121 -10.60 -14.52 -7.17
CA TYR A 121 -11.35 -13.29 -6.93
C TYR A 121 -11.54 -12.46 -8.20
N ARG A 122 -10.53 -12.37 -9.07
CA ARG A 122 -10.65 -11.65 -10.34
C ARG A 122 -11.67 -12.28 -11.27
N GLU A 123 -11.78 -13.61 -11.26
CA GLU A 123 -12.70 -14.35 -12.13
C GLU A 123 -14.12 -14.41 -11.58
N THR A 124 -14.28 -14.71 -10.28
CA THR A 124 -15.58 -15.03 -9.68
C THR A 124 -16.05 -14.00 -8.63
N GLY A 125 -15.15 -13.18 -8.10
CA GLY A 125 -15.42 -12.25 -6.99
C GLY A 125 -15.49 -12.92 -5.61
N PHE A 126 -15.17 -14.21 -5.51
CA PHE A 126 -15.13 -14.95 -4.25
C PHE A 126 -13.72 -14.96 -3.63
N VAL A 127 -13.70 -15.02 -2.29
CA VAL A 127 -12.50 -15.29 -1.48
C VAL A 127 -12.79 -16.47 -0.54
N PRO A 128 -11.76 -17.26 -0.15
CA PRO A 128 -11.96 -18.46 0.67
C PRO A 128 -12.27 -18.13 2.13
N GLU A 129 -11.86 -16.96 2.59
CA GLU A 129 -12.08 -16.45 3.95
C GLU A 129 -12.02 -14.92 3.94
N PRO A 130 -12.67 -14.22 4.90
CA PRO A 130 -12.57 -12.78 5.02
C PRO A 130 -11.10 -12.33 5.14
N PRO A 131 -10.67 -11.27 4.43
CA PRO A 131 -9.32 -10.74 4.59
C PRO A 131 -9.13 -10.19 6.02
N ILE A 132 -7.98 -10.49 6.62
CA ILE A 132 -7.66 -10.09 8.01
C ILE A 132 -7.48 -8.58 8.15
N ASN A 133 -7.07 -7.88 7.09
CA ASN A 133 -6.82 -6.43 7.09
C ASN A 133 -7.64 -5.75 5.98
N ASN A 134 -8.95 -5.64 6.20
CA ASN A 134 -9.88 -4.97 5.27
C ASN A 134 -10.54 -3.73 5.91
N PRO A 135 -9.77 -2.68 6.27
CA PRO A 135 -10.35 -1.43 6.72
C PRO A 135 -11.11 -0.76 5.56
N LYS A 136 -12.15 -0.01 5.90
CA LYS A 136 -12.66 1.01 4.99
C LYS A 136 -11.62 2.12 4.86
N ILE A 137 -11.37 2.56 3.64
CA ILE A 137 -10.36 3.54 3.29
C ILE A 137 -11.08 4.75 2.70
N ARG A 138 -10.98 5.88 3.39
CA ARG A 138 -11.69 7.10 3.03
C ARG A 138 -10.70 8.17 2.53
N PHE A 139 -11.04 8.84 1.43
CA PHE A 139 -10.25 9.91 0.83
C PHE A 139 -11.03 11.21 0.86
N ILE A 140 -10.47 12.21 1.55
CA ILE A 140 -11.04 13.56 1.64
C ILE A 140 -10.85 14.32 0.33
N ALA A 141 -9.71 14.13 -0.33
CA ALA A 141 -9.41 14.72 -1.63
C ALA A 141 -8.49 13.80 -2.44
N VAL A 142 -8.68 13.81 -3.76
CA VAL A 142 -7.84 13.10 -4.74
C VAL A 142 -7.64 13.99 -5.96
N SER A 143 -6.52 13.82 -6.65
CA SER A 143 -6.22 14.56 -7.89
C SER A 143 -7.24 14.23 -8.99
N SER A 144 -7.69 15.27 -9.71
CA SER A 144 -8.49 15.16 -10.93
C SER A 144 -7.61 15.09 -12.19
N ALA A 145 -6.40 15.62 -12.15
CA ALA A 145 -5.44 15.58 -13.26
C ALA A 145 -4.69 14.24 -13.34
N VAL A 146 -4.33 13.64 -12.20
CA VAL A 146 -3.58 12.37 -12.14
C VAL A 146 -4.51 11.25 -11.70
N CYS A 147 -4.76 10.30 -12.61
CA CYS A 147 -5.70 9.20 -12.38
C CYS A 147 -7.11 9.69 -11.98
N PRO A 148 -7.82 10.44 -12.84
CA PRO A 148 -9.17 10.92 -12.56
C PRO A 148 -10.15 9.79 -12.24
N SER A 149 -11.14 10.10 -11.40
CA SER A 149 -12.29 9.23 -11.21
C SER A 149 -13.13 9.11 -12.50
N LYS A 150 -13.85 7.99 -12.68
CA LYS A 150 -14.62 7.71 -13.91
C LYS A 150 -15.67 8.77 -14.24
N GLU A 151 -16.20 9.49 -13.25
CA GLU A 151 -17.18 10.57 -13.46
C GLU A 151 -16.62 11.73 -14.31
N VAL A 152 -15.29 11.91 -14.32
CA VAL A 152 -14.59 12.93 -15.10
C VAL A 152 -14.18 12.41 -16.49
N ASN A 153 -14.04 11.09 -16.65
CA ASN A 153 -13.49 10.45 -17.85
C ASN A 153 -14.41 10.47 -19.08
N ASP A 154 -15.71 10.71 -18.95
CA ASP A 154 -16.62 10.72 -20.12
C ASP A 154 -16.46 11.99 -20.98
N SER A 155 -15.70 13.00 -20.52
CA SER A 155 -15.57 14.30 -21.19
C SER A 155 -14.15 14.66 -21.65
N ILE A 156 -13.11 13.99 -21.14
CA ILE A 156 -11.72 14.32 -21.45
C ILE A 156 -10.97 13.03 -21.76
N GLY A 157 -10.51 12.90 -23.01
CA GLY A 157 -9.83 11.70 -23.52
C GLY A 157 -8.79 11.17 -22.53
N ALA A 158 -8.83 9.87 -22.28
CA ALA A 158 -8.12 9.15 -21.23
C ALA A 158 -6.66 9.62 -21.03
N TYR A 159 -6.45 10.51 -20.05
CA TYR A 159 -5.10 10.84 -19.60
C TYR A 159 -4.49 9.63 -18.91
N ASN A 160 -3.73 8.85 -19.67
CA ASN A 160 -3.02 7.71 -19.15
C ASN A 160 -1.59 8.13 -18.83
N HIS A 161 -1.23 8.27 -17.56
CA HIS A 161 0.18 8.43 -17.21
C HIS A 161 0.89 7.10 -17.51
N ASP A 162 2.17 7.15 -17.89
CA ASP A 162 3.00 5.95 -18.02
C ASP A 162 3.62 5.57 -16.66
N LEU A 163 3.97 6.59 -15.88
CA LEU A 163 4.48 6.48 -14.52
C LEU A 163 3.74 7.47 -13.61
N VAL A 164 3.35 7.02 -12.42
CA VAL A 164 2.85 7.90 -11.36
C VAL A 164 3.82 7.87 -10.18
N VAL A 165 4.37 9.02 -9.84
CA VAL A 165 5.21 9.23 -8.66
C VAL A 165 4.31 9.63 -7.49
N ILE A 166 4.26 8.78 -6.47
CA ILE A 166 3.52 9.02 -5.23
C ILE A 166 4.52 9.43 -4.17
N VAL A 167 4.52 10.72 -3.84
CA VAL A 167 5.41 11.32 -2.84
C VAL A 167 4.72 11.29 -1.48
N LYS A 168 5.20 10.45 -0.56
CA LYS A 168 4.79 10.46 0.84
C LYS A 168 5.31 11.75 1.47
N SER A 169 4.39 12.58 1.95
CA SER A 169 4.72 13.85 2.60
C SER A 169 3.95 13.97 3.91
N ALA A 170 4.50 14.64 4.91
CA ALA A 170 3.75 14.92 6.14
C ALA A 170 2.77 16.08 5.89
N VAL A 171 1.58 16.04 6.50
CA VAL A 171 0.55 17.09 6.34
C VAL A 171 1.07 18.52 6.52
N TYR A 172 2.07 18.73 7.39
CA TYR A 172 2.68 20.03 7.68
C TYR A 172 3.87 20.42 6.77
N ASN A 173 4.37 19.53 5.90
CA ASN A 173 5.51 19.77 4.99
C ASN A 173 5.11 20.57 3.73
N PHE A 174 4.34 21.65 3.89
CA PHE A 174 3.89 22.50 2.77
C PHE A 174 5.06 23.08 1.95
N GLU A 175 6.15 23.43 2.62
CA GLU A 175 7.33 24.03 2.02
C GLU A 175 8.09 23.04 1.14
N ASP A 176 8.22 21.79 1.58
CA ASP A 176 8.92 20.75 0.81
C ASP A 176 8.09 20.33 -0.39
N ARG A 177 6.76 20.21 -0.25
CA ARG A 177 5.86 20.04 -1.40
C ARG A 177 5.98 21.19 -2.40
N ARG A 178 6.04 22.45 -1.95
CA ARG A 178 6.24 23.61 -2.83
C ARG A 178 7.57 23.53 -3.60
N LYS A 179 8.67 23.21 -2.93
CA LYS A 179 9.98 23.03 -3.58
C LYS A 179 9.95 21.89 -4.59
N PHE A 180 9.34 20.75 -4.23
CA PHE A 180 9.19 19.59 -5.09
C PHE A 180 8.36 19.94 -6.35
N ARG A 181 7.25 20.66 -6.20
CA ARG A 181 6.46 21.19 -7.33
C ARG A 181 7.31 22.07 -8.25
N GLY A 182 8.15 22.94 -7.69
CA GLY A 182 9.06 23.79 -8.47
C GLY A 182 10.11 22.99 -9.23
N LEU A 183 10.72 21.99 -8.58
CA LEU A 183 11.77 21.14 -9.15
C LEU A 183 11.28 20.32 -10.37
N TYR A 184 10.02 19.87 -10.33
CA TYR A 184 9.43 19.04 -11.40
C TYR A 184 8.31 19.74 -12.16
N ALA A 185 8.27 21.08 -12.15
CA ALA A 185 7.23 21.85 -12.84
C ALA A 185 7.18 21.53 -14.35
N HIS A 186 8.34 21.24 -14.96
CA HIS A 186 8.45 20.88 -16.37
C HIS A 186 7.85 19.51 -16.69
N LEU A 187 7.73 18.59 -15.73
CA LEU A 187 7.06 17.30 -15.93
C LEU A 187 5.54 17.42 -15.96
N ARG A 188 5.00 18.45 -15.28
CA ARG A 188 3.55 18.72 -15.21
C ARG A 188 3.06 19.53 -16.41
N ASN A 189 3.91 20.43 -16.90
CA ASN A 189 3.60 21.24 -18.06
C ASN A 189 3.85 20.40 -19.31
N GLN A 190 2.84 20.20 -20.15
CA GLN A 190 2.87 19.40 -21.40
C GLN A 190 3.89 19.90 -22.46
N SER A 191 4.80 20.81 -22.09
CA SER A 191 5.77 21.49 -22.93
C SER A 191 7.05 20.67 -23.19
N VAL A 192 7.18 19.47 -22.61
CA VAL A 192 8.36 18.61 -22.79
C VAL A 192 7.97 17.31 -23.49
N ASN A 193 8.58 17.04 -24.65
CA ASN A 193 8.47 15.77 -25.36
C ASN A 193 9.29 14.69 -24.64
N LEU A 194 8.78 14.19 -23.51
CA LEU A 194 9.35 13.04 -22.83
C LEU A 194 8.82 11.73 -23.42
N PRO A 195 9.62 10.64 -23.41
CA PRO A 195 9.19 9.32 -23.86
C PRO A 195 8.12 8.68 -22.96
N TYR A 196 7.95 9.22 -21.74
CA TYR A 196 6.98 8.77 -20.74
C TYR A 196 6.22 9.97 -20.17
N ARG A 197 4.90 9.84 -20.04
CA ARG A 197 4.04 10.79 -19.31
C ARG A 197 4.13 10.49 -17.82
N ILE A 198 4.68 11.43 -17.04
CA ILE A 198 4.91 11.25 -15.60
C ILE A 198 3.90 12.11 -14.83
N GLY A 199 3.07 11.46 -14.02
CA GLY A 199 2.18 12.12 -13.06
C GLY A 199 2.84 12.17 -11.69
N ILE A 200 2.64 13.25 -10.94
CA ILE A 200 3.18 13.40 -9.57
C ILE A 200 2.04 13.77 -8.64
N VAL A 201 1.92 13.05 -7.53
CA VAL A 201 0.93 13.28 -6.48
C VAL A 201 1.58 13.18 -5.10
N PHE A 202 1.08 13.94 -4.14
CA PHE A 202 1.51 13.90 -2.75
C PHE A 202 0.50 13.14 -1.89
N SER A 203 0.95 12.09 -1.20
CA SER A 203 0.15 11.35 -0.23
C SER A 203 0.33 11.91 1.16
N VAL A 204 -0.76 12.45 1.71
CA VAL A 204 -0.82 13.07 3.04
C VAL A 204 -2.03 12.53 3.82
N GLY A 205 -1.97 12.62 5.14
CA GLY A 205 -3.14 12.42 6.01
C GLY A 205 -3.69 13.74 6.53
N LEU A 206 -4.43 13.66 7.63
CA LEU A 206 -4.98 14.80 8.37
C LEU A 206 -4.07 15.20 9.55
N PRO A 207 -4.12 16.47 9.99
CA PRO A 207 -3.46 16.89 11.21
C PRO A 207 -3.94 16.08 12.42
N ARG A 208 -3.00 15.71 13.29
CA ARG A 208 -3.28 14.95 14.51
C ARG A 208 -4.17 15.75 15.47
N THR A 209 -5.17 15.09 16.07
CA THR A 209 -6.05 15.69 17.08
C THR A 209 -5.39 15.80 18.45
N ALA A 210 -4.58 14.81 18.82
CA ALA A 210 -3.87 14.79 20.09
C ALA A 210 -2.69 15.78 20.13
N ARG A 211 -2.53 16.44 21.28
CA ARG A 211 -1.58 17.55 21.50
C ARG A 211 -0.28 17.15 22.21
N ASP A 212 -0.18 15.90 22.64
CA ASP A 212 0.99 15.36 23.34
C ASP A 212 1.97 14.68 22.36
N ASN A 213 2.97 13.96 22.88
CA ASN A 213 3.84 13.07 22.12
C ASN A 213 3.65 11.59 22.51
N VAL A 214 2.48 11.23 23.06
CA VAL A 214 2.19 9.91 23.61
C VAL A 214 1.24 9.15 22.70
N PHE A 215 1.55 7.88 22.45
CA PHE A 215 0.77 6.97 21.64
C PHE A 215 0.34 5.79 22.50
N GLN A 216 -0.95 5.47 22.49
CA GLN A 216 -1.44 4.23 23.08
C GLN A 216 -1.51 3.13 22.02
N ARG A 217 -0.88 1.99 22.28
CA ARG A 217 -0.95 0.78 21.44
C ARG A 217 -1.01 -0.45 22.33
N ASP A 218 -2.05 -1.26 22.17
CA ASP A 218 -2.23 -2.53 22.91
C ASP A 218 -2.07 -2.41 24.43
N GLY A 219 -2.56 -1.30 25.00
CA GLY A 219 -2.45 -0.99 26.44
C GLY A 219 -1.11 -0.39 26.89
N PHE A 220 -0.16 -0.19 25.97
CA PHE A 220 1.14 0.42 26.24
C PHE A 220 1.17 1.88 25.80
N ASN A 221 1.77 2.72 26.65
CA ASN A 221 2.07 4.11 26.34
C ASN A 221 3.47 4.24 25.77
N PHE A 222 3.56 4.72 24.54
CA PHE A 222 4.82 5.05 23.88
C PHE A 222 4.94 6.57 23.79
N SER A 223 5.91 7.15 24.47
CA SER A 223 6.27 8.55 24.28
C SER A 223 7.38 8.63 23.23
N LEU A 224 7.21 9.47 22.20
CA LEU A 224 8.29 9.75 21.25
C LEU A 224 9.27 10.75 21.88
N PRO A 225 10.53 10.37 22.16
CA PRO A 225 11.49 11.26 22.78
C PRO A 225 12.15 12.20 21.75
N GLY A 226 12.88 13.18 22.26
CA GLY A 226 13.75 14.05 21.47
C GLY A 226 13.02 14.87 20.40
N ARG A 227 13.70 15.08 19.27
CA ARG A 227 13.23 15.97 18.20
C ARG A 227 11.86 15.58 17.65
N ALA A 228 11.62 14.29 17.42
CA ALA A 228 10.35 13.79 16.88
C ALA A 228 9.18 14.09 17.84
N GLY A 229 9.38 13.93 19.15
CA GLY A 229 8.39 14.30 20.16
C GLY A 229 8.09 15.79 20.20
N THR A 230 9.13 16.63 20.17
CA THR A 230 8.97 18.09 20.17
C THR A 230 8.21 18.59 18.94
N VAL A 231 8.51 18.04 17.76
CA VAL A 231 7.79 18.35 16.53
C VAL A 231 6.30 18.02 16.68
N LEU A 232 5.96 16.84 17.22
CA LEU A 232 4.56 16.46 17.43
C LEU A 232 3.80 17.38 18.38
N ILE A 233 4.42 17.77 19.49
CA ILE A 233 3.80 18.73 20.44
C ILE A 233 3.56 20.07 19.75
N ASN A 234 4.54 20.57 19.00
CA ASN A 234 4.41 21.84 18.28
C ASN A 234 3.31 21.76 17.20
N LEU A 235 3.25 20.68 16.44
CA LEU A 235 2.21 20.46 15.44
C LEU A 235 0.83 20.36 16.07
N GLY A 236 0.71 19.68 17.22
CA GLY A 236 -0.54 19.60 17.98
C GLY A 236 -1.05 20.98 18.42
N LYS A 237 -0.17 21.94 18.72
CA LYS A 237 -0.55 23.34 19.01
C LYS A 237 -1.04 24.09 17.78
N HIS A 238 -0.57 23.71 16.60
CA HIS A 238 -0.88 24.35 15.32
C HIS A 238 -1.84 23.55 14.45
N GLN A 239 -2.63 22.65 15.04
CA GLN A 239 -3.54 21.78 14.30
C GLN A 239 -4.53 22.58 13.45
N ALA A 240 -5.23 23.57 14.02
CA ALA A 240 -6.18 24.40 13.28
C ALA A 240 -5.54 25.17 12.11
N ILE A 241 -4.32 25.70 12.31
CA ILE A 241 -3.57 26.39 11.26
C ILE A 241 -3.14 25.41 10.16
N THR A 242 -2.67 24.22 10.54
CA THR A 242 -2.28 23.16 9.61
C THR A 242 -3.46 22.68 8.79
N GLN A 243 -4.63 22.52 9.42
CA GLN A 243 -5.88 22.16 8.76
C GLN A 243 -6.30 23.22 7.73
N ALA A 244 -6.32 24.50 8.12
CA ALA A 244 -6.66 25.59 7.21
C ALA A 244 -5.69 25.69 6.01
N ARG A 245 -4.38 25.48 6.25
CA ARG A 245 -3.38 25.44 5.17
C ARG A 245 -3.55 24.23 4.25
N LEU A 246 -3.91 23.07 4.78
CA LEU A 246 -4.21 21.88 3.98
C LEU A 246 -5.43 22.13 3.08
N GLU A 247 -6.50 22.71 3.61
CA GLU A 247 -7.70 23.07 2.84
C GLU A 247 -7.40 24.08 1.72
N GLU A 248 -6.57 25.08 2.00
CA GLU A 248 -6.09 25.99 0.96
C GLU A 248 -5.25 25.25 -0.10
N GLU A 249 -4.33 24.39 0.33
CA GLU A 249 -3.47 23.63 -0.59
C GLU A 249 -4.29 22.71 -1.51
N ILE A 250 -5.31 22.04 -0.97
CA ILE A 250 -6.27 21.22 -1.74
C ILE A 250 -6.97 22.07 -2.81
N ARG A 251 -7.38 23.30 -2.48
CA ARG A 251 -8.03 24.20 -3.45
C ARG A 251 -7.07 24.73 -4.51
N GLN A 252 -5.81 24.97 -4.16
CA GLN A 252 -4.82 25.58 -5.04
C GLN A 252 -4.11 24.56 -5.94
N HIS A 253 -3.98 23.31 -5.49
CA HIS A 253 -3.16 22.30 -6.15
C HIS A 253 -3.91 20.99 -6.35
N ASP A 254 -4.08 20.61 -7.61
CA ASP A 254 -4.72 19.35 -8.01
C ASP A 254 -3.75 18.16 -8.04
N ASP A 255 -2.94 18.01 -6.99
CA ASP A 255 -1.89 16.98 -6.90
C ASP A 255 -1.84 16.27 -5.53
N LEU A 256 -2.91 16.35 -4.74
CA LEU A 256 -2.97 15.74 -3.41
C LEU A 256 -3.82 14.46 -3.40
N ILE A 257 -3.36 13.48 -2.61
CA ILE A 257 -4.15 12.34 -2.13
C ILE A 257 -4.23 12.50 -0.61
N VAL A 258 -5.40 12.91 -0.12
CA VAL A 258 -5.66 13.18 1.29
C VAL A 258 -6.49 12.04 1.85
N GLY A 259 -5.88 11.17 2.64
CA GLY A 259 -6.58 10.10 3.34
C GLY A 259 -7.14 10.54 4.69
N ASP A 260 -8.25 9.92 5.10
CA ASP A 260 -8.91 10.16 6.38
C ASP A 260 -8.22 9.39 7.52
N TYR A 261 -7.00 9.80 7.84
CA TYR A 261 -6.22 9.27 8.96
C TYR A 261 -5.29 10.32 9.53
N GLU A 262 -4.96 10.23 10.82
CA GLU A 262 -3.97 11.13 11.42
C GLU A 262 -2.58 10.88 10.84
N ASP A 263 -1.98 11.91 10.25
CA ASP A 263 -0.67 11.84 9.63
C ASP A 263 0.44 11.83 10.69
N THR A 264 0.77 10.63 11.15
CA THR A 264 1.80 10.38 12.17
C THR A 264 2.77 9.32 11.71
N TYR A 265 3.96 9.29 12.32
CA TYR A 265 4.97 8.27 12.04
C TYR A 265 4.42 6.84 12.21
N PHE A 266 3.58 6.60 13.22
CA PHE A 266 2.98 5.29 13.45
C PHE A 266 1.91 4.90 12.43
N ASN A 267 1.40 5.85 11.63
CA ASN A 267 0.43 5.61 10.57
C ASN A 267 1.06 5.59 9.17
N LEU A 268 2.38 5.53 9.04
CA LEU A 268 3.04 5.41 7.73
C LEU A 268 2.61 4.17 6.93
N THR A 269 2.39 3.03 7.60
CA THR A 269 1.82 1.83 6.94
C THR A 269 0.40 2.10 6.41
N LEU A 270 -0.41 2.86 7.17
CA LEU A 270 -1.76 3.25 6.73
C LEU A 270 -1.71 4.23 5.56
N LYS A 271 -0.76 5.17 5.54
CA LYS A 271 -0.49 6.05 4.39
C LYS A 271 -0.12 5.26 3.14
N MET A 272 0.74 4.26 3.28
CA MET A 272 1.10 3.36 2.18
C MET A 272 -0.11 2.56 1.69
N HIS A 273 -0.93 2.04 2.61
CA HIS A 273 -2.15 1.32 2.27
C HIS A 273 -3.14 2.20 1.48
N HIS A 274 -3.37 3.45 1.93
CA HIS A 274 -4.16 4.43 1.18
C HIS A 274 -3.60 4.65 -0.23
N SER A 275 -2.28 4.79 -0.36
CA SER A 275 -1.65 5.00 -1.67
C SER A 275 -1.87 3.81 -2.62
N PHE A 276 -1.75 2.57 -2.13
CA PHE A 276 -2.05 1.37 -2.92
C PHE A 276 -3.52 1.27 -3.31
N VAL A 277 -4.44 1.56 -2.39
CA VAL A 277 -5.88 1.54 -2.66
C VAL A 277 -6.24 2.59 -3.71
N TRP A 278 -5.75 3.83 -3.54
CA TRP A 278 -5.94 4.90 -4.52
C TRP A 278 -5.41 4.49 -5.90
N ALA A 279 -4.16 4.02 -5.97
CA ALA A 279 -3.54 3.56 -7.22
C ALA A 279 -4.39 2.47 -7.90
N SER A 280 -4.85 1.48 -7.13
CA SER A 280 -5.67 0.38 -7.66
C SER A 280 -7.04 0.84 -8.16
N ARG A 281 -7.60 1.92 -7.58
CA ARG A 281 -8.97 2.35 -7.86
C ARG A 281 -9.13 3.42 -8.90
N PHE A 282 -8.20 4.36 -8.92
CA PHE A 282 -8.28 5.56 -9.71
C PHE A 282 -7.43 5.45 -10.99
N CYS A 283 -6.33 4.68 -10.97
CA CYS A 283 -5.42 4.55 -12.12
C CYS A 283 -5.79 3.39 -13.06
N HIS A 284 -6.85 3.55 -13.86
CA HIS A 284 -7.38 2.49 -14.72
C HIS A 284 -6.45 2.03 -15.85
N GLY A 285 -5.60 2.92 -16.38
CA GLY A 285 -4.64 2.57 -17.43
C GLY A 285 -3.35 1.90 -16.93
N ARG A 286 -3.30 1.56 -15.63
CA ARG A 286 -2.25 0.74 -14.99
C ARG A 286 -0.83 1.25 -15.30
N PRO A 287 -0.51 2.49 -14.89
CA PRO A 287 0.85 3.01 -14.96
C PRO A 287 1.81 2.21 -14.08
N GLY A 288 3.10 2.40 -14.29
CA GLY A 288 4.08 2.10 -13.24
C GLY A 288 3.91 3.04 -12.05
N PHE A 289 4.31 2.60 -10.86
CA PHE A 289 4.28 3.43 -9.65
C PHE A 289 5.67 3.56 -9.05
N LEU A 290 6.06 4.79 -8.72
CA LEU A 290 7.26 5.08 -7.96
C LEU A 290 6.86 5.74 -6.64
N PHE A 291 7.21 5.12 -5.52
CA PHE A 291 6.98 5.68 -4.18
C PHE A 291 8.24 6.38 -3.70
N LEU A 292 8.11 7.64 -3.30
CA LEU A 292 9.20 8.46 -2.77
C LEU A 292 8.78 9.12 -1.47
N ASP A 293 9.76 9.56 -0.68
CA ASP A 293 9.54 10.50 0.42
C ASP A 293 9.83 11.92 -0.06
N ASP A 294 9.26 12.94 0.60
CA ASP A 294 9.34 14.35 0.20
C ASP A 294 10.70 15.02 0.46
N ASP A 295 11.60 14.32 1.15
CA ASP A 295 13.00 14.68 1.37
C ASP A 295 13.96 14.01 0.36
N PHE A 296 13.44 13.29 -0.64
CA PHE A 296 14.21 12.74 -1.76
C PHE A 296 13.84 13.39 -3.09
N ALA A 297 14.80 13.39 -4.00
CA ALA A 297 14.61 13.77 -5.40
C ALA A 297 15.11 12.63 -6.31
N PHE A 298 14.50 12.49 -7.48
CA PHE A 298 14.97 11.59 -8.53
C PHE A 298 15.63 12.39 -9.65
N ILE A 299 16.71 11.82 -10.19
CA ILE A 299 17.37 12.37 -11.38
C ILE A 299 16.65 11.81 -12.60
N GLU A 300 15.96 12.66 -13.35
CA GLU A 300 15.14 12.28 -14.50
C GLU A 300 15.89 11.38 -15.49
N LYS A 301 17.10 11.76 -15.90
CA LYS A 301 17.93 10.96 -16.83
C LYS A 301 18.14 9.52 -16.35
N ASN A 302 18.38 9.34 -15.05
CA ASN A 302 18.61 8.02 -14.47
C ASN A 302 17.32 7.23 -14.36
N LEU A 303 16.20 7.90 -14.04
CA LEU A 303 14.88 7.30 -14.02
C LEU A 303 14.49 6.78 -15.41
N LEU A 304 14.63 7.61 -16.46
CA LEU A 304 14.32 7.21 -17.83
C LEU A 304 15.16 6.01 -18.27
N ALA A 305 16.48 6.05 -18.01
CA ALA A 305 17.38 4.94 -18.33
C ALA A 305 17.06 3.64 -17.54
N ALA A 306 16.45 3.75 -16.35
CA ALA A 306 15.98 2.60 -15.60
C ALA A 306 14.67 2.05 -16.18
N LEU A 307 13.73 2.90 -16.56
CA LEU A 307 12.46 2.51 -17.19
C LEU A 307 12.67 1.83 -18.55
N ASP A 308 13.66 2.26 -19.32
CA ASP A 308 14.00 1.66 -20.62
C ASP A 308 14.52 0.23 -20.51
N LYS A 309 14.98 -0.19 -19.33
CA LYS A 309 15.45 -1.56 -19.06
C LYS A 309 14.34 -2.50 -18.60
N LEU A 310 13.15 -1.98 -18.30
CA LEU A 310 12.02 -2.79 -17.87
C LEU A 310 11.39 -3.51 -19.07
N PRO A 311 10.80 -4.71 -18.88
CA PRO A 311 10.08 -5.44 -19.92
C PRO A 311 8.97 -4.60 -20.56
N ALA A 312 8.72 -4.71 -21.86
CA ALA A 312 7.80 -3.82 -22.58
C ALA A 312 6.36 -3.74 -22.03
N ASP A 313 5.94 -4.73 -21.25
CA ASP A 313 4.64 -4.84 -20.58
C ASP A 313 4.59 -4.25 -19.17
N TRP A 314 5.69 -3.63 -18.68
CA TRP A 314 5.75 -3.00 -17.36
C TRP A 314 4.69 -1.92 -17.16
N ARG A 315 4.29 -1.28 -18.27
CA ARG A 315 3.11 -0.41 -18.39
C ARG A 315 2.13 -1.06 -19.35
N ARG A 316 0.84 -1.05 -19.01
CA ARG A 316 -0.19 -1.48 -19.97
C ARG A 316 -0.56 -0.30 -20.86
N LYS A 317 -0.29 -0.43 -22.16
CA LYS A 317 -0.82 0.47 -23.18
C LYS A 317 -2.33 0.27 -23.33
#